data_AF-A0A2V9ADH0-F1
#
_entry.id   AF-A0A2V9ADH0-F1
#
_cell.length_a   1.000
_cell.length_b   1.000
_cell.length_c   1.000
_cell.angle_alpha   90.00
_cell.angle_beta   90.00
_cell.angle_gamma   90.00
#
_symmetry.space_group_name_H-M   'P 1'
#
loop_
_entity.id
_entity.type
_entity.pdbx_description
1 polymer ?
#
loop_
_entity_poly.entity_id
_entity_poly.type
_entity_poly.pdbx_seq_one_letter_code
_entity_poly.pdbx_strand_id
1 'polypeptide(L)'
;MLKLDFERAVLNRVPVMEKHPESYFRQVLFLCDEYQHFATVGESEPTGDEKFFSLSRQPKCIPIIATQSISSLKSALPGESWRTLLQTFRTKIFLSLSDDFSTRIASELCGREYKLKASYNLSESGHDANVSFLTGRALSHKANITASKSYSSHHDLRFDTKTFMELRNAQSVTIAYDGTNPMPPMFCYLKPSFNNVNKFYFRQLADGEL
;
A
#
# COMPACT_ATOMS: atom_id res chain seq x y z
N MET A 1 21.96 -21.73 0.25
CA MET A 1 21.76 -23.10 -0.27
C MET A 1 20.30 -23.51 -0.17
N LEU A 2 19.70 -23.61 1.03
CA LEU A 2 18.32 -24.09 1.22
C LEU A 2 17.22 -23.41 0.36
N LYS A 3 17.22 -22.08 0.24
CA LYS A 3 16.20 -21.35 -0.55
C LYS A 3 16.28 -21.66 -2.04
N LEU A 4 17.47 -21.53 -2.63
CA LEU A 4 17.69 -21.76 -4.06
C LEU A 4 17.38 -23.22 -4.45
N ASP A 5 17.73 -24.17 -3.58
CA ASP A 5 17.42 -25.59 -3.79
C ASP A 5 15.91 -25.83 -3.77
N PHE A 6 15.18 -25.19 -2.85
CA PHE A 6 13.72 -25.22 -2.82
C PHE A 6 13.12 -24.64 -4.10
N GLU A 7 13.56 -23.46 -4.53
CA GLU A 7 13.04 -22.80 -5.74
C GLU A 7 13.28 -23.65 -6.98
N ARG A 8 14.49 -24.21 -7.13
CA ARG A 8 14.83 -25.16 -8.20
C ARG A 8 13.94 -26.40 -8.16
N ALA A 9 13.74 -27.00 -6.98
CA ALA A 9 12.89 -28.17 -6.83
C ALA A 9 11.42 -27.88 -7.20
N VAL A 10 10.91 -26.70 -6.83
CA VAL A 10 9.56 -26.27 -7.18
C VAL A 10 9.41 -26.04 -8.68
N LEU A 11 10.37 -25.38 -9.34
CA LEU A 11 10.33 -25.17 -10.79
C LEU A 11 10.48 -26.47 -11.58
N ASN A 12 11.28 -27.42 -11.09
CA ASN A 12 11.44 -28.74 -11.70
C ASN A 12 10.14 -29.58 -11.69
N ARG A 13 9.10 -29.15 -10.97
CA ARG A 13 7.76 -29.78 -11.04
C ARG A 13 7.03 -29.42 -12.33
N VAL A 14 7.31 -28.27 -12.95
CA VAL A 14 6.57 -27.80 -14.12
C VAL A 14 6.58 -28.83 -15.26
N PRO A 15 7.73 -29.36 -15.71
CA PRO A 15 7.74 -30.36 -16.78
C PRO A 15 7.04 -31.68 -16.41
N VAL A 16 7.03 -32.05 -15.12
CA VAL A 16 6.33 -33.25 -14.64
C VAL A 16 4.81 -33.04 -14.66
N MET A 17 4.36 -31.85 -14.29
CA MET A 17 2.96 -31.46 -14.31
C MET A 17 2.41 -31.37 -15.74
N GLU A 18 3.21 -30.87 -16.67
CA GLU A 18 2.86 -30.81 -18.10
C GLU A 18 2.72 -32.21 -18.72
N LYS A 19 3.53 -33.18 -18.27
CA LYS A 19 3.45 -34.58 -18.75
C LYS A 19 2.27 -35.37 -18.17
N HIS A 20 1.73 -34.94 -17.03
CA HIS A 20 0.67 -35.65 -16.31
C HIS A 20 -0.47 -34.70 -15.90
N PRO A 21 -1.15 -34.04 -16.87
CA PRO A 21 -2.16 -33.02 -16.57
C PRO A 21 -3.36 -33.54 -15.76
N GLU A 22 -3.68 -34.83 -15.89
CA GLU A 22 -4.72 -35.52 -15.14
C GLU A 22 -4.38 -35.78 -13.66
N SER A 23 -3.09 -35.70 -13.31
CA SER A 23 -2.64 -35.98 -11.94
C SER A 23 -2.89 -34.81 -11.00
N TYR A 24 -3.27 -35.13 -9.76
CA TYR A 24 -3.43 -34.12 -8.72
C TYR A 24 -2.07 -33.69 -8.15
N PHE A 25 -1.72 -32.42 -8.38
CA PHE A 25 -0.56 -31.78 -7.76
C PHE A 25 -0.98 -30.81 -6.66
N ARG A 26 -0.47 -31.05 -5.45
CA ARG A 26 -0.66 -30.20 -4.27
C ARG A 26 -0.01 -28.83 -4.47
N GLN A 27 -0.65 -27.80 -3.92
CA GLN A 27 -0.08 -26.47 -3.81
C GLN A 27 1.12 -26.50 -2.87
N VAL A 28 2.10 -25.65 -3.13
CA VAL A 28 3.28 -25.47 -2.29
C VAL A 28 3.25 -24.05 -1.73
N LEU A 29 3.41 -23.92 -0.42
CA LEU A 29 3.52 -22.62 0.24
C LEU A 29 4.99 -22.25 0.38
N PHE A 30 5.37 -21.07 -0.09
CA PHE A 30 6.64 -20.44 0.25
C PHE A 30 6.33 -19.28 1.19
N LEU A 31 6.70 -19.41 2.46
CA LEU A 31 6.51 -18.36 3.47
C LEU A 31 7.88 -17.94 3.97
N CYS A 32 8.23 -16.67 3.79
CA CYS A 32 9.51 -16.13 4.22
C CYS A 32 9.28 -14.80 4.96
N ASP A 33 9.55 -14.82 6.25
CA ASP A 33 9.69 -13.59 7.03
C ASP A 33 11.09 -12.99 6.83
N GLU A 34 11.20 -11.68 7.04
CA GLU A 34 12.45 -10.93 6.88
C GLU A 34 13.15 -11.18 5.52
N TYR A 35 12.33 -11.23 4.47
CA TYR A 35 12.70 -11.70 3.15
C TYR A 35 13.87 -10.93 2.51
N GLN A 36 14.08 -9.66 2.88
CA GLN A 36 15.21 -8.86 2.40
C GLN A 36 16.58 -9.51 2.69
N HIS A 37 16.70 -10.38 3.71
CA HIS A 37 17.95 -11.09 4.00
C HIS A 37 18.21 -12.27 3.06
N PHE A 38 17.19 -12.74 2.34
CA PHE A 38 17.24 -13.90 1.46
C PHE A 38 17.03 -13.55 -0.01
N ALA A 39 16.69 -12.29 -0.30
CA ALA A 39 16.44 -11.80 -1.64
C ALA A 39 17.69 -11.94 -2.51
N THR A 40 17.54 -12.59 -3.66
CA THR A 40 18.61 -12.80 -4.63
C THR A 40 18.18 -12.41 -6.03
N VAL A 41 19.10 -11.79 -6.75
CA VAL A 41 18.96 -11.45 -8.18
C VAL A 41 19.80 -12.40 -9.02
N GLY A 42 19.26 -12.76 -10.18
CA GLY A 42 19.95 -13.61 -11.14
C GLY A 42 20.76 -12.77 -12.11
N GLU A 43 21.98 -12.36 -11.74
CA GLU A 43 22.91 -11.74 -12.71
C GLU A 43 23.76 -12.79 -13.45
N SER A 44 23.99 -13.97 -12.86
CA SER A 44 24.92 -14.98 -13.40
C SER A 44 24.43 -16.42 -13.33
N GLU A 45 23.32 -16.70 -12.64
CA GLU A 45 22.64 -18.00 -12.65
C GLU A 45 21.18 -17.84 -13.10
N PRO A 46 20.58 -18.85 -13.77
CA PRO A 46 19.20 -18.79 -14.25
C PRO A 46 18.14 -18.82 -13.13
N THR A 47 18.51 -18.53 -11.88
CA THR A 47 17.73 -18.70 -10.63
C THR A 47 17.70 -17.42 -9.79
N GLY A 48 17.32 -16.30 -10.40
CA GLY A 48 16.92 -15.10 -9.66
C GLY A 48 15.48 -15.17 -9.18
N ASP A 49 15.17 -14.50 -8.08
CA ASP A 49 13.86 -14.57 -7.42
C ASP A 49 12.75 -14.01 -8.30
N GLU A 50 13.05 -12.99 -9.10
CA GLU A 50 12.13 -12.42 -10.09
C GLU A 50 11.61 -13.48 -11.06
N LYS A 51 12.48 -14.37 -11.52
CA LYS A 51 12.13 -15.47 -12.42
C LYS A 51 11.35 -16.56 -11.68
N PHE A 52 11.73 -16.89 -10.45
CA PHE A 52 10.99 -17.85 -9.64
C PHE A 52 9.55 -17.36 -9.38
N PHE A 53 9.36 -16.14 -8.88
CA PHE A 53 8.04 -15.64 -8.54
C PHE A 53 7.17 -15.36 -9.75
N SER A 54 7.73 -14.94 -10.88
CA SER A 54 6.97 -14.81 -12.13
C SER A 54 6.44 -16.16 -12.64
N LEU A 55 7.18 -17.25 -12.42
CA LEU A 55 6.77 -18.60 -12.81
C LEU A 55 5.97 -19.35 -11.73
N SER A 56 5.94 -18.85 -10.49
CA SER A 56 5.38 -19.53 -9.29
C SER A 56 3.97 -20.10 -9.45
N ARG A 57 3.14 -19.52 -10.32
CA ARG A 57 1.79 -20.03 -10.61
C ARG A 57 1.78 -21.40 -11.29
N GLN A 58 2.72 -21.66 -12.21
CA GLN A 58 2.79 -22.92 -12.96
C GLN A 58 2.98 -24.14 -12.05
N PRO A 59 3.95 -24.15 -11.10
CA PRO A 59 4.10 -25.24 -10.14
C PRO A 59 3.12 -25.15 -8.95
N LYS A 60 2.07 -24.31 -9.02
CA LYS A 60 1.11 -24.05 -7.94
C LYS A 60 1.80 -23.62 -6.63
N CYS A 61 2.86 -22.81 -6.74
CA CYS A 61 3.52 -22.20 -5.60
C CYS A 61 2.77 -20.91 -5.19
N ILE A 62 2.51 -20.78 -3.90
CA ILE A 62 1.89 -19.60 -3.28
C ILE A 62 2.98 -18.92 -2.46
N PRO A 63 3.59 -17.84 -2.98
CA PRO A 63 4.59 -17.09 -2.24
C PRO A 63 3.95 -16.05 -1.32
N ILE A 64 4.34 -16.07 -0.05
CA ILE A 64 4.04 -15.06 0.95
C ILE A 64 5.37 -14.60 1.52
N ILE A 65 5.67 -13.33 1.34
CA ILE A 65 6.89 -12.72 1.87
C ILE A 65 6.51 -11.58 2.81
N ALA A 66 7.30 -11.42 3.87
CA ALA A 66 7.27 -10.25 4.74
C ALA A 66 8.63 -9.58 4.72
N THR A 67 8.64 -8.25 4.63
CA THR A 67 9.83 -7.41 4.72
C THR A 67 9.52 -6.27 5.68
N GLN A 68 10.53 -5.81 6.41
CA GLN A 68 10.40 -4.65 7.30
C GLN A 68 9.96 -3.39 6.54
N SER A 69 10.51 -3.19 5.34
CA SER A 69 10.19 -2.03 4.51
C SER A 69 10.55 -2.29 3.04
N ILE A 70 10.07 -1.41 2.15
CA ILE A 70 10.50 -1.40 0.75
C ILE A 70 11.95 -0.88 0.67
N SER A 71 12.33 0.06 1.54
CA SER A 71 13.71 0.53 1.67
C SER A 71 14.70 -0.61 1.95
N SER A 72 14.38 -1.50 2.89
CA SER A 72 15.23 -2.65 3.23
C SER A 72 15.38 -3.59 2.03
N LEU A 73 14.29 -3.85 1.29
CA LEU A 73 14.33 -4.65 0.08
C LEU A 73 15.18 -3.99 -1.03
N LYS A 74 15.05 -2.68 -1.20
CA LYS A 74 15.85 -1.89 -2.15
C LYS A 74 17.34 -1.91 -1.79
N SER A 75 17.68 -1.89 -0.50
CA SER A 75 19.07 -1.96 -0.06
C SER A 75 19.68 -3.35 -0.22
N ALA A 76 18.86 -4.41 -0.15
CA ALA A 76 19.33 -5.79 -0.29
C ALA A 76 19.61 -6.20 -1.75
N LEU A 77 18.99 -5.53 -2.72
CA LEU A 77 19.08 -5.87 -4.13
C LEU A 77 19.85 -4.80 -4.92
N PRO A 78 20.72 -5.19 -5.86
CA PRO A 78 21.45 -4.23 -6.68
C PRO A 78 20.51 -3.52 -7.67
N GLY A 79 20.81 -2.24 -7.92
CA GLY A 79 20.14 -1.43 -8.93
C GLY A 79 18.62 -1.33 -8.71
N GLU A 80 17.87 -1.72 -9.73
CA GLU A 80 16.40 -1.55 -9.80
C GLU A 80 15.61 -2.86 -9.77
N SER A 81 16.29 -3.98 -9.54
CA SER A 81 15.69 -5.31 -9.46
C SER A 81 14.58 -5.43 -8.40
N TRP A 82 14.68 -4.68 -7.30
CA TRP A 82 13.62 -4.62 -6.29
C TRP A 82 12.26 -4.19 -6.88
N ARG A 83 12.24 -3.33 -7.92
CA ARG A 83 10.99 -2.91 -8.59
C ARG A 83 10.37 -4.07 -9.34
N THR A 84 11.16 -4.78 -10.13
CA THR A 84 10.72 -5.97 -10.88
C THR A 84 10.19 -7.02 -9.93
N LEU A 85 10.93 -7.28 -8.85
CA LEU A 85 10.53 -8.22 -7.82
C LEU A 85 9.21 -7.81 -7.15
N LEU A 86 9.07 -6.55 -6.74
CA LEU A 86 7.86 -6.02 -6.12
C LEU A 86 6.63 -6.10 -7.06
N GLN A 87 6.83 -5.99 -8.37
CA GLN A 87 5.77 -6.14 -9.37
C GLN A 87 5.24 -7.58 -9.49
N THR A 88 6.07 -8.60 -9.19
CA THR A 88 5.63 -10.01 -9.23
C THR A 88 4.53 -10.29 -8.19
N PHE A 89 4.56 -9.60 -7.06
CA PHE A 89 3.57 -9.73 -5.99
C PHE A 89 2.30 -8.95 -6.30
N ARG A 90 1.24 -9.63 -6.72
CA ARG A 90 -0.02 -8.99 -7.11
C ARG A 90 -0.80 -8.43 -5.92
N THR A 91 -0.81 -9.17 -4.81
CA THR A 91 -1.40 -8.71 -3.55
C THR A 91 -0.31 -8.03 -2.72
N LYS A 92 -0.61 -6.84 -2.21
CA LYS A 92 0.30 -6.07 -1.33
C LYS A 92 -0.45 -5.64 -0.09
N ILE A 93 0.13 -5.88 1.08
CA ILE A 93 -0.43 -5.51 2.38
C ILE A 93 0.59 -4.59 3.05
N PHE A 94 0.21 -3.35 3.26
CA PHE A 94 1.02 -2.35 3.96
C PHE A 94 0.50 -2.19 5.37
N LEU A 95 1.31 -2.59 6.35
CA LEU A 95 1.12 -2.23 7.76
C LEU A 95 1.64 -0.80 7.98
N SER A 96 1.76 -0.38 9.24
CA SER A 96 2.39 0.89 9.58
C SER A 96 3.82 0.94 9.01
N LEU A 97 4.13 2.01 8.29
CA LEU A 97 5.44 2.24 7.68
C LEU A 97 6.10 3.45 8.33
N SER A 98 7.37 3.34 8.68
CA SER A 98 8.12 4.40 9.37
C SER A 98 9.04 5.22 8.48
N ASP A 99 9.35 4.75 7.27
CA ASP A 99 10.31 5.41 6.37
C ASP A 99 9.64 6.13 5.18
N ASP A 100 10.20 7.30 4.83
CA ASP A 100 9.66 8.18 3.78
C ASP A 100 9.64 7.53 2.39
N PHE A 101 10.66 6.72 2.07
CA PHE A 101 10.72 6.06 0.77
C PHE A 101 9.62 5.00 0.62
N SER A 102 9.45 4.11 1.60
CA SER A 102 8.40 3.09 1.54
C SER A 102 7.00 3.68 1.54
N THR A 103 6.75 4.71 2.35
CA THR A 103 5.44 5.39 2.39
C THR A 103 5.09 6.04 1.04
N ARG A 104 6.06 6.69 0.38
CA ARG A 104 5.87 7.25 -0.97
C ARG A 104 5.54 6.17 -1.99
N ILE A 105 6.32 5.10 -2.04
CA ILE A 105 6.07 3.99 -2.99
C ILE A 105 4.71 3.33 -2.71
N ALA A 106 4.35 3.11 -1.44
CA ALA A 106 3.05 2.54 -1.07
C ALA A 106 1.89 3.45 -1.50
N SER A 107 2.02 4.77 -1.29
CA SER A 107 1.06 5.78 -1.71
C SER A 107 0.91 5.83 -3.24
N GLU A 108 2.01 5.81 -3.98
CA GLU A 108 2.00 5.76 -5.45
C GLU A 108 1.34 4.48 -5.97
N LEU A 109 1.62 3.33 -5.36
CA LEU A 109 0.99 2.05 -5.70
C LEU A 109 -0.53 2.06 -5.44
N CYS A 110 -0.98 2.84 -4.47
CA CYS A 110 -2.41 3.01 -4.21
C CYS A 110 -3.10 3.95 -5.23
N GLY A 111 -2.34 4.64 -6.06
CA GLY A 111 -2.84 5.50 -7.11
C GLY A 111 -3.54 6.76 -6.60
N ARG A 112 -4.27 7.39 -7.51
CA ARG A 112 -4.97 8.65 -7.30
C ARG A 112 -6.45 8.50 -7.60
N GLU A 113 -7.26 9.36 -7.01
CA GLU A 113 -8.70 9.41 -7.22
C GLU A 113 -9.19 10.85 -7.28
N TYR A 114 -10.31 11.05 -7.97
CA TYR A 114 -10.96 12.35 -8.02
C TYR A 114 -11.65 12.66 -6.70
N LYS A 115 -11.21 13.73 -6.04
CA LYS A 115 -11.79 14.26 -4.80
C LYS A 115 -12.44 15.61 -5.08
N LEU A 116 -13.68 15.76 -4.65
CA LEU A 116 -14.37 17.06 -4.69
C LEU A 116 -13.91 17.91 -3.52
N LYS A 117 -13.22 19.01 -3.82
CA LYS A 117 -12.77 19.98 -2.81
C LYS A 117 -13.69 21.19 -2.82
N ALA A 118 -14.29 21.48 -1.69
CA ALA A 118 -15.02 22.73 -1.48
C ALA A 118 -14.02 23.82 -1.08
N SER A 119 -13.98 24.90 -1.86
CA SER A 119 -13.22 26.11 -1.54
C SER A 119 -14.20 27.18 -1.07
N TYR A 120 -13.90 27.83 0.06
CA TYR A 120 -14.70 28.91 0.63
C TYR A 120 -13.89 30.19 0.53
N ASN A 121 -14.37 31.15 -0.25
CA ASN A 121 -13.81 32.49 -0.31
C ASN A 121 -14.76 33.43 0.41
N LEU A 122 -14.31 34.00 1.52
CA LEU A 122 -14.99 35.06 2.24
C LEU A 122 -14.27 36.37 1.94
N SER A 123 -14.95 37.29 1.27
CA SER A 123 -14.45 38.63 1.04
C SER A 123 -15.36 39.64 1.71
N GLU A 124 -14.76 40.59 2.41
CA GLU A 124 -15.43 41.75 2.96
C GLU A 124 -15.01 42.97 2.14
N SER A 125 -15.99 43.67 1.60
CA SER A 125 -15.77 44.89 0.82
C SER A 125 -16.56 46.03 1.44
N GLY A 126 -15.83 46.97 2.07
CA GLY A 126 -16.40 48.20 2.62
C GLY A 126 -16.53 49.26 1.53
N HIS A 127 -17.69 49.91 1.43
CA HIS A 127 -17.83 51.18 0.69
C HIS A 127 -17.77 52.35 1.68
N ASP A 128 -17.22 53.49 1.26
CA ASP A 128 -17.05 54.72 2.06
C ASP A 128 -16.30 54.50 3.40
N ALA A 129 -15.04 54.08 3.31
CA ALA A 129 -14.15 54.03 4.47
C ALA A 129 -13.77 55.47 4.90
N ASN A 130 -14.43 56.00 5.93
CA ASN A 130 -14.09 57.29 6.51
C ASN A 130 -13.13 57.10 7.69
N VAL A 131 -12.06 57.88 7.74
CA VAL A 131 -11.10 57.84 8.85
C VAL A 131 -11.66 58.69 9.99
N SER A 132 -12.02 58.06 11.10
CA SER A 132 -12.52 58.79 12.26
C SER A 132 -11.38 59.60 12.89
N PHE A 133 -11.47 60.93 12.82
CA PHE A 133 -10.42 61.85 13.28
C PHE A 133 -10.11 61.70 14.79
N LEU A 134 -11.05 61.14 15.56
CA LEU A 134 -10.91 60.95 17.01
C LEU A 134 -10.26 59.61 17.40
N THR A 135 -10.33 58.59 16.51
CA THR A 135 -9.84 57.23 16.81
C THR A 135 -8.78 56.72 15.82
N GLY A 136 -8.54 57.44 14.73
CA GLY A 136 -7.58 57.07 13.68
C GLY A 136 -7.92 55.80 12.91
N ARG A 137 -9.09 55.20 13.16
CA ARG A 137 -9.54 53.96 12.52
C ARG A 137 -10.45 54.28 11.34
N ALA A 138 -10.24 53.56 10.23
CA ALA A 138 -11.13 53.58 9.09
C ALA A 138 -12.42 52.84 9.46
N LEU A 139 -13.55 53.56 9.46
CA LEU A 139 -14.88 53.01 9.68
C LEU A 139 -15.63 53.06 8.35
N SER A 140 -16.00 51.89 7.83
CA SER A 140 -16.92 51.77 6.69
C SER A 140 -18.32 51.52 7.22
N HIS A 141 -19.28 52.39 6.85
CA HIS A 141 -20.65 52.34 7.39
C HIS A 141 -21.56 51.36 6.64
N LYS A 142 -21.08 50.81 5.51
CA LYS A 142 -21.73 49.79 4.68
C LYS A 142 -20.68 48.80 4.18
N ALA A 143 -20.60 47.65 4.85
CA ALA A 143 -19.75 46.53 4.42
C ALA A 143 -20.60 45.48 3.72
N ASN A 144 -20.21 45.11 2.50
CA ASN A 144 -20.76 43.96 1.78
C ASN A 144 -19.86 42.76 2.08
N ILE A 145 -20.43 41.75 2.73
CA ILE A 145 -19.78 40.47 2.98
C ILE A 145 -20.23 39.51 1.89
N THR A 146 -19.29 39.07 1.06
CA THR A 146 -19.53 38.07 0.01
C THR A 146 -18.87 36.77 0.43
N ALA A 147 -19.68 35.75 0.67
CA ALA A 147 -19.22 34.38 0.84
C ALA A 147 -19.51 33.61 -0.45
N SER A 148 -18.48 33.06 -1.08
CA SER A 148 -18.63 32.17 -2.23
C SER A 148 -18.05 30.79 -1.91
N LYS A 149 -18.82 29.76 -2.27
CA LYS A 149 -18.39 28.36 -2.15
C LYS A 149 -18.30 27.79 -3.55
N SER A 150 -17.10 27.37 -3.95
CA SER A 150 -16.86 26.69 -5.22
C SER A 150 -16.47 25.25 -4.98
N TYR A 151 -16.84 24.36 -5.90
CA TYR A 151 -16.43 22.96 -5.89
C TYR A 151 -15.49 22.74 -7.08
N SER A 152 -14.30 22.21 -6.81
CA SER A 152 -13.35 21.81 -7.83
C SER A 152 -13.01 20.32 -7.66
N SER A 153 -12.92 19.61 -8.78
CA SER A 153 -12.44 18.24 -8.78
C SER A 153 -10.91 18.24 -8.82
N HIS A 154 -10.28 17.63 -7.83
CA HIS A 154 -8.82 17.47 -7.75
C HIS A 154 -8.46 15.99 -7.88
N HIS A 155 -7.37 15.70 -8.58
CA HIS A 155 -6.84 14.35 -8.73
C HIS A 155 -5.74 14.10 -7.70
N ASP A 156 -6.15 13.67 -6.51
CA ASP A 156 -5.30 13.54 -5.33
C ASP A 156 -4.98 12.07 -5.03
N LEU A 157 -3.93 11.82 -4.25
CA LEU A 157 -3.57 10.47 -3.79
C LEU A 157 -4.75 9.86 -3.04
N ARG A 158 -5.04 8.59 -3.33
CA ARG A 158 -6.08 7.83 -2.64
C ARG A 158 -5.74 7.71 -1.15
N PHE A 159 -4.52 7.27 -0.87
CA PHE A 159 -3.90 7.30 0.46
C PHE A 159 -2.63 8.12 0.39
N ASP A 160 -2.51 9.12 1.26
CA ASP A 160 -1.30 9.93 1.40
C ASP A 160 -0.24 9.20 2.24
N THR A 161 0.99 9.72 2.25
CA THR A 161 2.09 9.14 3.04
C THR A 161 1.77 9.11 4.53
N LYS A 162 1.09 10.15 5.02
CA LYS A 162 0.64 10.28 6.41
C LYS A 162 -0.27 9.12 6.83
N THR A 163 -1.19 8.68 5.96
CA THR A 163 -2.05 7.53 6.23
C THR A 163 -1.23 6.30 6.61
N PHE A 164 -0.15 5.99 5.89
CA PHE A 164 0.67 4.81 6.18
C PHE A 164 1.47 4.93 7.47
N MET A 165 1.87 6.14 7.86
CA MET A 165 2.57 6.39 9.13
C MET A 165 1.63 6.28 10.34
N GLU A 166 0.36 6.63 10.17
CA GLU A 166 -0.65 6.69 11.24
C GLU A 166 -1.52 5.42 11.36
N LEU A 167 -1.25 4.39 10.56
CA LEU A 167 -1.94 3.09 10.68
C LEU A 167 -1.79 2.54 12.09
N ARG A 168 -2.91 2.19 12.72
CA ARG A 168 -2.93 1.62 14.07
C ARG A 168 -2.55 0.13 14.04
N ASN A 169 -2.31 -0.43 15.22
CA ASN A 169 -2.13 -1.87 15.37
C ASN A 169 -3.30 -2.63 14.71
N ALA A 170 -2.96 -3.74 14.05
CA ALA A 170 -3.91 -4.57 13.30
C ALA A 170 -4.74 -3.80 12.24
N GLN A 171 -4.20 -2.70 11.70
CA GLN A 171 -4.73 -2.05 10.50
C GLN A 171 -3.72 -2.14 9.36
N SER A 172 -4.23 -2.26 8.14
CA SER A 172 -3.40 -2.22 6.94
C SER A 172 -4.10 -1.48 5.81
N VAL A 173 -3.32 -0.96 4.87
CA VAL A 173 -3.80 -0.62 3.52
C VAL A 173 -3.46 -1.79 2.61
N THR A 174 -4.47 -2.35 1.95
CA THR A 174 -4.33 -3.56 1.14
C THR A 174 -4.72 -3.29 -0.30
N ILE A 175 -3.82 -3.68 -1.20
CA ILE A 175 -4.07 -3.81 -2.64
C ILE A 175 -4.26 -5.31 -2.89
N ALA A 176 -5.51 -5.77 -2.87
CA ALA A 176 -5.82 -7.18 -3.04
C ALA A 176 -5.92 -7.56 -4.52
N TYR A 177 -5.59 -8.80 -4.84
CA TYR A 177 -5.83 -9.39 -6.16
C TYR A 177 -6.74 -10.61 -6.01
N ASP A 178 -7.87 -10.62 -6.70
CA ASP A 178 -8.90 -11.67 -6.58
C ASP A 178 -8.61 -12.93 -7.44
N GLY A 179 -7.49 -12.94 -8.16
CA GLY A 179 -7.13 -13.98 -9.13
C GLY A 179 -7.38 -13.57 -10.59
N THR A 180 -8.20 -12.54 -10.81
CA THR A 180 -8.54 -11.96 -12.11
C THR A 180 -8.15 -10.48 -12.17
N ASN A 181 -8.64 -9.67 -11.22
CA ASN A 181 -8.54 -8.21 -11.21
C ASN A 181 -7.90 -7.70 -9.92
N PRO A 182 -7.16 -6.57 -9.98
CA PRO A 182 -6.78 -5.85 -8.78
C PRO A 182 -8.01 -5.16 -8.18
N MET A 183 -8.22 -5.34 -6.88
CA MET A 183 -9.21 -4.60 -6.11
C MET A 183 -8.69 -3.19 -5.81
N PRO A 184 -9.60 -2.20 -5.68
CA PRO A 184 -9.18 -0.86 -5.32
C PRO A 184 -8.54 -0.87 -3.92
N PRO A 185 -7.44 -0.13 -3.70
CA PRO A 185 -6.75 -0.11 -2.42
C PRO A 185 -7.69 0.27 -1.28
N MET A 186 -7.70 -0.46 -0.18
CA MET A 186 -8.64 -0.19 0.92
C MET A 186 -8.03 -0.51 2.28
N PHE A 187 -8.60 0.09 3.33
CA PHE A 187 -8.30 -0.33 4.68
C PHE A 187 -8.77 -1.77 4.89
N CYS A 188 -7.88 -2.59 5.44
CA CYS A 188 -8.17 -3.91 5.94
C CYS A 188 -7.90 -3.94 7.45
N TYR A 189 -8.84 -4.50 8.20
CA TYR A 189 -8.76 -4.61 9.64
C TYR A 189 -8.40 -6.05 9.99
N LEU A 190 -7.16 -6.20 10.44
CA LEU A 190 -6.54 -7.48 10.72
C LEU A 190 -6.91 -7.96 12.11
N LYS A 191 -6.66 -9.24 12.37
CA LYS A 191 -6.94 -9.84 13.66
C LYS A 191 -5.87 -10.86 14.01
N PRO A 192 -5.29 -10.78 15.22
CA PRO A 192 -4.40 -11.80 15.71
C PRO A 192 -5.10 -13.16 15.75
N SER A 193 -4.43 -14.21 15.27
CA SER A 193 -4.99 -15.56 15.18
C SER A 193 -5.34 -16.16 16.55
N PHE A 194 -4.67 -15.71 17.61
CA PHE A 194 -4.92 -16.13 18.98
C PHE A 194 -6.14 -15.46 19.63
N ASN A 195 -6.68 -14.39 19.05
CA ASN A 195 -7.91 -13.77 19.55
C ASN A 195 -9.15 -14.53 19.04
N ASN A 196 -10.25 -14.51 19.80
CA ASN A 196 -11.49 -15.25 19.48
C ASN A 196 -11.99 -14.94 18.06
N VAL A 197 -11.95 -15.93 17.14
CA VAL A 197 -12.28 -15.84 15.70
C VAL A 197 -13.65 -15.21 15.40
N ASN A 198 -14.65 -15.40 16.27
CA ASN A 198 -16.00 -14.87 16.06
C ASN A 198 -16.17 -13.40 16.46
N LYS A 199 -15.16 -12.79 17.08
CA LYS A 199 -15.19 -11.39 17.52
C LYS A 199 -14.60 -10.46 16.46
N PHE A 200 -15.40 -9.52 15.96
CA PHE A 200 -14.94 -8.54 14.96
C PHE A 200 -13.89 -7.58 15.51
N TYR A 201 -13.00 -7.09 14.64
CA TYR A 201 -11.93 -6.12 14.97
C TYR A 201 -12.41 -4.99 15.88
N PHE A 202 -13.51 -4.31 15.54
CA PHE A 202 -14.00 -3.16 16.31
C PHE A 202 -14.42 -3.52 17.74
N ARG A 203 -14.88 -4.75 17.98
CA ARG A 203 -15.16 -5.25 19.34
C ARG A 203 -13.89 -5.59 20.10
N GLN A 204 -12.91 -6.20 19.42
CA GLN A 204 -11.61 -6.49 20.03
C GLN A 204 -10.89 -5.20 20.46
N LEU A 205 -10.95 -4.17 19.61
CA LEU A 205 -10.42 -2.86 19.92
C LEU A 205 -11.14 -2.19 21.11
N ALA A 206 -12.47 -2.27 21.15
CA ALA A 206 -13.25 -1.71 22.27
C ALA A 206 -12.95 -2.39 23.61
N ASP A 207 -12.64 -3.69 23.57
CA ASP A 207 -12.36 -4.49 24.76
C ASP A 207 -10.87 -4.49 25.15
N GLY A 208 -10.02 -3.75 24.44
CA GLY A 208 -8.59 -3.61 24.74
C GLY A 208 -7.74 -4.83 24.35
N GLU A 209 -8.20 -5.66 23.43
CA GLU A 209 -7.49 -6.85 22.94
C GLU A 209 -6.50 -6.55 21.79
N LEU A 210 -6.44 -5.29 21.32
CA LEU A 210 -5.65 -4.81 20.17
C LEU A 210 -4.94 -3.49 20.48
#